data_AF-A0A925XBW6-F1
#
_entry.id   AF-A0A925XBW6-F1
#
_cell.length_a   1.000
_cell.length_b   1.000
_cell.length_c   1.000
_cell.angle_alpha   90.00
_cell.angle_beta   90.00
_cell.angle_gamma   90.00
#
_symmetry.space_group_name_H-M   'P 1'
#
loop_
_entity.id
_entity.type
_entity.pdbx_description
1 polymer ?
#
loop_
_entity_poly.entity_id
_entity_poly.type
_entity_poly.pdbx_seq_one_letter_code
_entity_poly.pdbx_strand_id
1 'polypeptide(L)'
;MKKLYAVFFFLVASSPLLISQPIPLAEHPRPDFERGLWQNLNGAWRFEFDSLDQGLQKKWSEGKTSFTHRIIVPFPWGAPLSGVKDKADIGWYQREITINPEWKSKRTFLTIGASDWETTVWLDGHLLGKHQGGYTPFSFELTPY
;
A
#
# COMPACT_ATOMS: atom_id res chain seq x y z
N MET A 1 -61.35 -15.84 -10.77
CA MET A 1 -60.18 -16.42 -10.07
C MET A 1 -58.92 -15.81 -10.67
N LYS A 2 -58.15 -15.00 -9.92
CA LYS A 2 -56.89 -14.40 -10.41
C LYS A 2 -55.72 -15.21 -9.87
N LYS A 3 -54.89 -15.78 -10.76
CA LYS A 3 -53.64 -16.45 -10.38
C LYS A 3 -52.53 -15.41 -10.32
N LEU A 4 -51.80 -15.38 -9.21
CA LEU A 4 -50.63 -14.55 -9.00
C LEU A 4 -49.38 -15.43 -9.24
N TYR A 5 -48.48 -14.99 -10.11
CA TYR A 5 -47.19 -15.64 -10.30
C TYR A 5 -46.10 -14.71 -9.78
N ALA A 6 -45.26 -15.22 -8.88
CA ALA A 6 -44.07 -14.53 -8.41
C ALA A 6 -42.86 -15.08 -9.15
N VAL A 7 -42.06 -14.19 -9.76
CA VAL A 7 -40.79 -14.52 -10.39
C VAL A 7 -39.69 -14.20 -9.39
N PHE A 8 -38.92 -15.20 -8.97
CA PHE A 8 -37.74 -15.02 -8.14
C PHE A 8 -36.50 -14.91 -9.04
N PHE A 9 -35.84 -13.75 -9.01
CA PHE A 9 -34.50 -13.59 -9.60
C PHE A 9 -33.47 -14.05 -8.58
N PHE A 10 -32.80 -15.18 -8.85
CA PHE A 10 -31.58 -15.55 -8.15
C PHE A 10 -30.40 -14.82 -8.79
N LEU A 11 -29.89 -13.81 -8.11
CA LEU A 11 -28.63 -13.17 -8.47
C LEU A 11 -27.49 -14.09 -7.99
N VAL A 12 -26.97 -14.93 -8.88
CA VAL A 12 -25.75 -15.69 -8.59
C VAL A 12 -24.60 -14.71 -8.65
N ALA A 13 -24.18 -14.20 -7.50
CA ALA A 13 -22.95 -13.42 -7.39
C ALA A 13 -21.77 -14.39 -7.64
N SER A 14 -21.28 -14.43 -8.87
CA SER A 14 -19.99 -15.03 -9.19
C SER A 14 -18.91 -14.16 -8.54
N SER A 15 -18.54 -14.48 -7.30
CA SER A 15 -17.33 -13.92 -6.71
C SER A 15 -16.15 -14.32 -7.60
N PRO A 16 -15.46 -13.37 -8.24
CA PRO A 16 -14.28 -13.71 -9.01
C PRO A 16 -13.27 -14.35 -8.05
N LEU A 17 -12.79 -15.54 -8.40
CA LEU A 17 -11.69 -16.16 -7.70
C LEU A 17 -10.52 -15.17 -7.74
N LEU A 18 -10.18 -14.57 -6.60
CA LEU A 18 -9.01 -13.70 -6.49
C LEU A 18 -7.78 -14.58 -6.68
N ILE A 19 -7.30 -14.69 -7.91
CA ILE A 19 -5.97 -15.24 -8.19
C ILE A 19 -4.98 -14.29 -7.50
N SER A 20 -4.32 -14.77 -6.45
CA SER A 20 -3.23 -14.05 -5.81
C SER A 20 -2.12 -13.87 -6.85
N GLN A 21 -1.95 -12.65 -7.35
CA GLN A 21 -0.82 -12.30 -8.19
C GLN A 21 0.48 -12.52 -7.39
N PRO A 22 1.53 -13.12 -7.97
CA PRO A 22 2.79 -13.31 -7.28
C PRO A 22 3.35 -11.95 -6.83
N ILE A 23 3.88 -11.90 -5.60
CA ILE A 23 4.49 -10.67 -5.06
C ILE A 23 5.73 -10.34 -5.91
N PRO A 24 5.81 -9.15 -6.53
CA PRO A 24 7.00 -8.74 -7.28
C PRO A 24 8.20 -8.62 -6.35
N LEU A 25 9.36 -9.14 -6.77
CA LEU A 25 10.60 -9.15 -5.97
C LEU A 25 10.32 -9.68 -4.55
N ALA A 26 9.88 -10.94 -4.48
CA ALA A 26 9.43 -11.58 -3.24
C ALA A 26 10.58 -11.84 -2.25
N GLU A 27 11.79 -11.97 -2.77
CA GLU A 27 13.03 -12.22 -2.02
C GLU A 27 13.43 -11.07 -1.09
N HIS A 28 14.20 -11.39 -0.05
CA HIS A 28 14.76 -10.37 0.84
C HIS A 28 15.75 -9.49 0.03
N PRO A 29 15.64 -8.15 0.07
CA PRO A 29 16.43 -7.26 -0.80
C PRO A 29 17.94 -7.28 -0.48
N ARG A 30 18.32 -7.82 0.68
CA ARG A 30 19.71 -7.98 1.13
C ARG A 30 19.91 -9.42 1.62
N PRO A 31 20.19 -10.39 0.74
CA PRO A 31 20.33 -11.80 1.14
C PRO A 31 21.36 -12.01 2.26
N ASP A 32 22.48 -11.25 2.25
CA ASP A 32 23.51 -11.33 3.30
C ASP A 32 23.05 -10.82 4.67
N PHE A 33 21.92 -10.09 4.72
CA PHE A 33 21.32 -9.52 5.94
C PHE A 33 19.89 -10.02 6.14
N GLU A 34 19.58 -11.21 5.62
CA GLU A 34 18.27 -11.83 5.75
C GLU A 34 17.88 -12.04 7.23
N ARG A 35 16.62 -11.80 7.54
CA ARG A 35 16.05 -11.99 8.88
C ARG A 35 14.81 -12.87 8.77
N GLY A 36 14.66 -13.83 9.67
CA GLY A 36 13.47 -14.67 9.70
C GLY A 36 12.19 -13.90 10.01
N LEU A 37 12.28 -12.85 10.85
CA LEU A 37 11.17 -11.94 11.13
C LEU A 37 11.20 -10.78 10.13
N TRP A 38 10.63 -11.03 8.96
CA TRP A 38 10.54 -10.05 7.86
C TRP A 38 9.20 -10.21 7.13
N GLN A 39 8.68 -9.10 6.61
CA GLN A 39 7.48 -9.08 5.79
C GLN A 39 7.75 -8.23 4.56
N ASN A 40 7.52 -8.82 3.38
CA ASN A 40 7.55 -8.08 2.13
C ASN A 40 6.26 -7.24 1.98
N LEU A 41 6.41 -5.94 1.76
CA LEU A 41 5.30 -5.02 1.52
C LEU A 41 5.11 -4.67 0.03
N ASN A 42 5.77 -5.37 -0.90
CA ASN A 42 5.51 -5.25 -2.33
C ASN A 42 4.11 -5.78 -2.71
N GLY A 43 3.70 -5.51 -3.94
CA GLY A 43 2.37 -5.85 -4.47
C GLY A 43 1.44 -4.65 -4.50
N ALA A 44 0.13 -4.90 -4.43
CA ALA A 44 -0.89 -3.86 -4.61
C ALA A 44 -1.03 -2.95 -3.39
N TRP A 45 -0.91 -1.64 -3.61
CA TRP A 45 -1.21 -0.58 -2.64
C TRP A 45 -2.43 0.21 -3.12
N ARG A 46 -3.23 0.74 -2.18
CA ARG A 46 -4.19 1.81 -2.48
C ARG A 46 -3.38 3.04 -2.88
N PHE A 47 -3.83 3.75 -3.91
CA PHE A 47 -3.08 4.86 -4.46
C PHE A 47 -4.01 5.99 -4.90
N GLU A 48 -3.57 7.23 -4.73
CA GLU A 48 -4.25 8.39 -5.30
C GLU A 48 -3.23 9.47 -5.67
N PHE A 49 -3.43 10.10 -6.82
CA PHE A 49 -2.63 11.26 -7.20
C PHE A 49 -3.13 12.51 -6.45
N ASP A 50 -2.21 13.40 -6.10
CA ASP A 50 -2.50 14.62 -5.36
C ASP A 50 -1.94 15.84 -6.10
N SER A 51 -2.39 16.04 -7.33
CA SER A 51 -1.92 17.11 -8.23
C SER A 51 -2.03 18.53 -7.68
N LEU A 52 -2.79 18.73 -6.59
CA LEU A 52 -3.01 20.03 -5.96
C LEU A 52 -2.41 20.13 -4.55
N ASP A 53 -1.66 19.12 -4.09
CA ASP A 53 -1.07 19.04 -2.75
C ASP A 53 -2.08 19.28 -1.61
N GLN A 54 -3.21 18.59 -1.64
CA GLN A 54 -4.31 18.76 -0.69
C GLN A 54 -4.50 17.57 0.24
N GLY A 55 -3.75 16.48 0.09
CA GLY A 55 -3.93 15.24 0.84
C GLY A 55 -3.80 15.44 2.35
N LEU A 56 -2.85 16.28 2.79
CA LEU A 56 -2.70 16.64 4.20
C LEU A 56 -3.89 17.46 4.72
N GLN A 57 -4.34 18.47 3.97
CA GLN A 57 -5.52 19.25 4.32
C GLN A 57 -6.77 18.37 4.43
N LYS A 58 -6.88 17.36 3.55
CA LYS A 58 -7.97 16.37 3.49
C LYS A 58 -7.76 15.20 4.45
N LYS A 59 -6.72 15.21 5.28
CA LYS A 59 -6.43 14.20 6.31
C LYS A 59 -6.22 12.78 5.75
N TRP A 60 -5.66 12.66 4.56
CA TRP A 60 -5.39 11.36 3.93
C TRP A 60 -4.39 10.51 4.73
N SER A 61 -3.50 11.15 5.50
CA SER A 61 -2.57 10.48 6.42
C SER A 61 -3.24 9.68 7.54
N GLU A 62 -4.52 9.94 7.87
CA GLU A 62 -5.27 9.14 8.84
C GLU A 62 -5.65 7.74 8.32
N GLY A 63 -5.45 7.46 7.03
CA GLY A 63 -5.74 6.16 6.43
C GLY A 63 -7.24 5.83 6.31
N LYS A 64 -8.13 6.78 6.58
CA LYS A 64 -9.59 6.60 6.51
C LYS A 64 -10.19 6.94 5.15
N THR A 65 -9.46 7.67 4.32
CA THR A 65 -9.91 8.04 2.98
C THR A 65 -9.84 6.83 2.04
N SER A 66 -10.93 6.60 1.30
CA SER A 66 -10.96 5.59 0.25
C SER A 66 -10.28 6.13 -1.02
N PHE A 67 -9.16 5.52 -1.39
CA PHE A 67 -8.51 5.77 -2.68
C PHE A 67 -9.07 4.85 -3.75
N THR A 68 -9.20 5.39 -4.97
CA THR A 68 -9.84 4.68 -6.08
C THR A 68 -8.86 3.92 -6.95
N HIS A 69 -7.59 4.32 -6.97
CA HIS A 69 -6.55 3.68 -7.76
C HIS A 69 -5.79 2.61 -6.95
N ARG A 70 -5.14 1.72 -7.70
CA ARG A 70 -4.21 0.72 -7.19
C ARG A 70 -2.90 0.84 -7.93
N ILE A 71 -1.79 0.81 -7.21
CA ILE A 71 -0.45 0.76 -7.77
C ILE A 71 0.28 -0.49 -7.31
N ILE A 72 1.08 -1.08 -8.20
CA ILE A 72 1.93 -2.23 -7.89
C ILE A 72 3.32 -1.75 -7.48
N VAL A 73 3.63 -1.84 -6.19
CA VAL A 73 4.98 -1.61 -5.64
C VAL A 73 5.83 -2.85 -5.94
N PRO A 74 7.09 -2.71 -6.42
CA PRO A 74 7.92 -1.50 -6.37
C PRO A 74 8.05 -0.73 -7.70
N PHE A 75 7.09 -0.85 -8.61
CA PHE A 75 7.18 -0.16 -9.89
C PHE A 75 6.79 1.33 -9.76
N PRO A 76 7.53 2.28 -10.37
CA PRO A 76 7.19 3.70 -10.34
C PRO A 76 5.91 4.00 -11.14
N TRP A 77 5.18 5.07 -10.82
CA TRP A 77 3.85 5.37 -11.39
C TRP A 77 3.80 5.76 -12.88
N GLY A 78 4.91 5.65 -13.61
CA GLY A 78 4.96 5.73 -15.08
C GLY A 78 5.29 4.40 -15.77
N ALA A 79 5.68 3.38 -15.00
CA ALA A 79 6.01 2.07 -15.55
C ALA A 79 4.72 1.30 -15.87
N PRO A 80 4.61 0.62 -17.03
CA PRO A 80 3.43 -0.17 -17.38
C PRO A 80 3.04 -1.21 -16.31
N LEU A 81 4.04 -1.79 -15.63
CA LEU A 81 3.83 -2.78 -14.58
C LEU A 81 3.25 -2.21 -13.27
N SER A 82 3.30 -0.88 -13.08
CA SER A 82 2.71 -0.24 -11.90
C SER A 82 1.17 -0.25 -11.93
N GLY A 83 0.57 -0.41 -13.12
CA GLY A 83 -0.88 -0.37 -13.32
C GLY A 83 -1.49 1.04 -13.32
N VAL A 84 -0.69 2.09 -13.11
CA VAL A 84 -1.12 3.48 -13.20
C VAL A 84 -0.38 4.20 -14.32
N LYS A 85 -0.98 5.28 -14.83
CA LYS A 85 -0.36 6.18 -15.79
C LYS A 85 0.05 7.44 -15.07
N ASP A 86 1.23 7.95 -15.40
CA ASP A 86 1.76 9.18 -14.84
C ASP A 86 0.83 10.37 -15.12
N LYS A 87 0.48 11.11 -14.07
CA LYS A 87 -0.52 12.18 -14.08
C LYS A 87 -0.21 13.33 -13.12
N ALA A 88 0.76 13.17 -12.21
CA ALA A 88 1.06 14.16 -11.18
C ALA A 88 2.43 13.90 -10.54
N ASP A 89 2.98 14.95 -9.93
CA ASP A 89 4.26 14.90 -9.22
C ASP A 89 4.12 14.42 -7.76
N ILE A 90 2.90 14.44 -7.22
CA ILE A 90 2.59 14.04 -5.85
C ILE A 90 1.59 12.89 -5.89
N GLY A 91 1.84 11.85 -5.09
CA GLY A 91 0.95 10.71 -4.95
C GLY A 91 1.01 10.10 -3.56
N TRP A 92 -0.13 9.57 -3.14
CA TRP A 92 -0.30 8.95 -1.83
C TRP A 92 -0.41 7.44 -1.97
N TYR A 93 0.41 6.74 -1.19
CA TYR A 93 0.42 5.29 -1.10
C TYR A 93 -0.18 4.88 0.23
N GLN A 94 -1.12 3.93 0.21
CA GLN A 94 -1.74 3.41 1.41
C GLN A 94 -1.77 1.87 1.39
N ARG A 95 -1.31 1.27 2.48
CA ARG A 95 -1.40 -0.18 2.71
C ARG A 95 -1.72 -0.46 4.16
N GLU A 96 -2.60 -1.44 4.36
CA GLU A 96 -2.81 -2.04 5.67
C GLU A 96 -1.74 -3.11 5.88
N ILE A 97 -1.12 -3.10 7.05
CA ILE A 97 -0.10 -4.07 7.42
C ILE A 97 -0.57 -4.86 8.62
N THR A 98 -0.37 -6.18 8.58
CA THR A 98 -0.63 -7.06 9.72
C THR A 98 0.69 -7.36 10.38
N ILE A 99 0.86 -6.90 11.61
CA ILE A 99 2.07 -7.16 12.41
C ILE A 99 2.03 -8.59 12.93
N ASN A 100 3.07 -9.36 12.65
CA ASN A 100 3.22 -10.71 13.20
C ASN A 100 3.38 -10.62 14.73
N PRO A 101 2.59 -11.37 15.54
CA PRO A 101 2.71 -11.41 16.99
C PRO A 101 4.13 -11.71 17.51
N GLU A 102 4.95 -12.43 16.75
CA GLU A 102 6.36 -12.71 17.08
C GLU A 102 7.25 -11.46 17.09
N TRP A 103 6.79 -10.36 16.49
CA TRP A 103 7.49 -9.07 16.50
C TRP A 103 7.31 -8.34 17.84
N LYS A 104 6.43 -8.84 18.72
CA LYS A 104 6.23 -8.25 20.05
C LYS A 104 7.55 -8.17 20.81
N SER A 105 7.80 -7.01 21.43
CA SER A 105 9.04 -6.71 22.17
C SER A 105 10.32 -6.70 21.30
N LYS A 106 10.20 -6.67 19.97
CA LYS A 106 11.33 -6.44 19.05
C LYS A 106 11.34 -4.98 18.59
N ARG A 107 12.53 -4.51 18.19
CA ARG A 107 12.66 -3.26 17.44
C ARG A 107 12.28 -3.53 15.98
N THR A 108 11.19 -2.91 15.55
CA THR A 108 10.54 -3.15 14.27
C THR A 108 10.70 -1.90 13.42
N PHE A 109 11.04 -2.09 12.15
CA PHE A 109 11.29 -0.98 11.22
C PHE A 109 10.52 -1.20 9.93
N LEU A 110 9.87 -0.14 9.45
CA LEU A 110 9.50 -0.04 8.03
C LEU A 110 10.75 0.37 7.27
N THR A 111 11.11 -0.36 6.21
CA THR A 111 12.24 -0.02 5.35
C THR A 111 11.75 0.18 3.92
N ILE A 112 12.05 1.34 3.36
CA ILE A 112 11.76 1.70 1.97
C ILE A 112 13.09 1.63 1.22
N GLY A 113 13.15 0.80 0.17
CA GLY A 113 14.37 0.59 -0.59
C GLY A 113 14.80 1.83 -1.40
N ALA A 114 13.81 2.55 -1.94
CA ALA A 114 13.96 3.77 -2.71
C ALA A 114 12.57 4.42 -2.88
N SER A 115 12.50 5.75 -2.85
CA SER A 115 11.29 6.52 -3.19
C SER A 115 11.69 7.93 -3.57
N ASP A 116 11.41 8.33 -4.81
CA ASP A 116 11.82 9.62 -5.36
C ASP A 116 10.69 10.66 -5.28
N TRP A 117 10.93 11.93 -4.92
CA TRP A 117 12.16 12.49 -4.34
C TRP A 117 12.03 12.80 -2.84
N GLU A 118 10.84 13.22 -2.39
CA GLU A 118 10.52 13.52 -0.99
C GLU A 118 9.44 12.54 -0.53
N THR A 119 9.70 11.82 0.55
CA THR A 119 8.77 10.88 1.16
C THR A 119 8.45 11.32 2.56
N THR A 120 7.18 11.47 2.88
CA THR A 120 6.71 11.57 4.26
C THR A 120 5.91 10.31 4.60
N VAL A 121 6.12 9.75 5.78
CA VAL A 121 5.49 8.48 6.18
C VAL A 121 4.66 8.66 7.45
N TRP A 122 3.47 8.08 7.43
CA TRP A 122 2.56 8.02 8.55
C TRP A 122 2.17 6.59 8.90
N LEU A 123 1.95 6.32 10.18
CA LEU A 123 1.36 5.09 10.71
C LEU A 123 0.12 5.45 11.53
N ASP A 124 -1.04 5.01 11.09
CA ASP A 124 -2.33 5.30 11.74
C ASP A 124 -2.52 6.79 12.09
N GLY A 125 -2.13 7.68 11.15
CA GLY A 125 -2.17 9.13 11.34
C GLY A 125 -0.96 9.75 12.04
N HIS A 126 -0.10 8.95 12.69
CA HIS A 126 1.11 9.44 13.36
C HIS A 126 2.24 9.65 12.36
N LEU A 127 2.84 10.85 12.34
CA LEU A 127 4.03 11.12 11.54
C LEU A 127 5.21 10.30 12.07
N LEU A 128 5.78 9.45 11.21
CA LEU A 128 7.02 8.72 11.51
C LEU A 128 8.26 9.54 11.14
N GLY A 129 8.17 10.33 10.06
CA GLY A 129 9.25 11.19 9.60
C GLY A 129 9.23 11.46 8.10
N LYS A 130 10.33 12.04 7.62
CA LYS A 130 10.54 12.41 6.23
C LYS A 130 11.89 11.89 5.72
N HIS A 131 11.98 11.62 4.43
CA HIS A 131 13.20 11.33 3.70
C HIS A 131 13.24 12.13 2.41
N GLN A 132 14.45 12.51 2.00
CA GLN A 132 14.71 13.25 0.77
C GLN A 132 15.87 12.57 0.03
N GLY A 133 15.60 12.10 -1.19
CA GLY A 133 16.52 11.33 -2.02
C GLY A 133 15.88 10.07 -2.61
N GLY A 134 16.06 9.84 -3.90
CA GLY A 134 15.38 8.76 -4.63
C GLY A 134 16.07 7.40 -4.66
N TYR A 135 17.33 7.29 -4.21
CA TYR A 135 18.19 6.12 -4.51
C TYR A 135 18.88 5.49 -3.29
N THR A 136 18.61 6.01 -2.09
CA THR A 136 19.17 5.48 -0.85
C THR A 136 18.06 4.89 0.02
N PRO A 137 18.21 3.66 0.56
CA PRO A 137 17.21 3.10 1.43
C PRO A 137 17.13 3.88 2.75
N PHE A 138 15.94 3.95 3.32
CA PHE A 138 15.67 4.60 4.59
C PHE A 138 14.66 3.81 5.41
N SER A 139 14.71 3.99 6.73
CA SER A 139 13.89 3.22 7.66
C SER A 139 13.28 4.10 8.74
N PHE A 140 12.08 3.75 9.19
CA PHE A 140 11.42 4.36 10.34
C PHE A 140 11.12 3.29 11.39
N GLU A 141 11.38 3.60 12.66
CA GLU A 141 11.07 2.70 13.76
C GLU A 141 9.56 2.72 14.05
N LEU A 142 8.95 1.54 14.08
CA LEU A 142 7.52 1.36 14.34
C LEU A 142 7.23 1.01 15.81
N THR A 143 8.21 0.52 16.55
CA THR A 143 8.05 0.02 17.92
C THR A 143 7.38 0.98 18.92
N PRO A 144 7.56 2.32 18.82
CA PRO A 144 6.89 3.25 19.74
C PRO A 144 5.37 3.45 19.54
N TYR A 145 4.81 2.92 18.45
CA TYR A 145 3.42 3.12 18.03
C TYR A 145 2.62 1.82 18.19
#